data_AF-A0AAW6DAU5-F1
#
_entry.id   AF-A0AAW6DAU5-F1
#
_cell.length_a   1.000
_cell.length_b   1.000
_cell.length_c   1.000
_cell.angle_alpha   90.00
_cell.angle_beta   90.00
_cell.angle_gamma   90.00
#
_symmetry.space_group_name_H-M   'P 1'
#
loop_
_entity.id
_entity.type
_entity.pdbx_description
1 polymer ?
#
loop_
_entity_poly.entity_id
_entity_poly.type
_entity_poly.pdbx_seq_one_letter_code
_entity_poly.pdbx_strand_id
1 'polypeptide(L)'
;MKLLDAIGKNLSLYQEMTQARVPYDFLKKQEKEVLLQFCKKVNQMHMGEIIAALQSEAIVYLIKDSVFLSFLLKLNCEDKIDTDRLSLLLAHAEENSLLSDYKYEELYRVLTDEHIFSEWKYEYLRYYSQYGFDDEQKTVLMYGLEKMRNFTEISLSELSESERMLLVKPFFKAGRINNIISERTIWRYLEQTEVQEILQTFSTDWRISSGLNLKQMEEIGSNADAILRDLKIVISYLPDDCLELFFERWMESEALVYDLKQLKRNLPDAKNEEIIKMVKNRTSYLNFLYGNYLSEMNLEHLYDKKQDLLIYAITHRKKHFLSVVKENSSAFMRLSRFSLLLDKDLNP
;
A
#
# COMPACT_ATOMS: atom_id res chain seq x y z
N MET A 1 13.40 14.94 60.87
CA MET A 1 12.66 15.80 59.91
C MET A 1 12.64 15.23 58.49
N LYS A 2 13.78 15.05 57.81
CA LYS A 2 13.80 14.58 56.39
C LYS A 2 13.03 13.29 56.09
N LEU A 3 13.02 12.30 56.99
CA LEU A 3 12.28 11.03 56.79
C LEU A 3 10.76 11.21 56.88
N LEU A 4 10.28 12.02 57.85
CA LEU A 4 8.86 12.29 58.05
C LEU A 4 8.29 13.11 56.89
N ASP A 5 9.06 14.09 56.39
CA ASP A 5 8.68 14.86 55.20
C ASP A 5 8.61 13.99 53.95
N ALA A 6 9.56 13.06 53.78
CA ALA A 6 9.56 12.12 52.67
C ALA A 6 8.37 11.14 52.73
N ILE A 7 8.04 10.64 53.92
CA ILE A 7 6.86 9.78 54.15
C ILE A 7 5.57 10.55 53.82
N GLY A 8 5.44 11.79 54.32
CA GLY A 8 4.28 12.63 54.04
C GLY A 8 4.08 12.92 52.54
N LYS A 9 5.16 13.22 51.82
CA LYS A 9 5.11 13.43 50.35
C LYS A 9 4.69 12.16 49.60
N ASN A 10 5.24 11.00 49.95
CA ASN A 10 4.87 9.74 49.30
C ASN A 10 3.42 9.34 49.61
N LEU A 11 2.93 9.57 50.84
CA LEU A 11 1.53 9.34 51.21
C LEU A 11 0.57 10.23 50.42
N SER A 12 0.89 11.52 50.29
CA SER A 12 0.09 12.45 49.48
C SER A 12 0.02 12.02 48.02
N LEU A 13 1.15 11.61 47.42
CA LEU A 13 1.15 11.08 46.05
C LEU A 13 0.29 9.84 45.91
N TYR A 14 0.39 8.89 46.84
CA TYR A 14 -0.41 7.67 46.81
C TYR A 14 -1.92 7.97 46.88
N GLN A 15 -2.33 8.89 47.75
CA GLN A 15 -3.73 9.33 47.87
C GLN A 15 -4.24 9.98 46.58
N GLU A 16 -3.46 10.92 46.02
CA GLU A 16 -3.83 11.62 44.79
C GLU A 16 -3.93 10.66 43.60
N MET A 17 -2.99 9.71 43.46
CA MET A 17 -3.04 8.66 42.42
C MET A 17 -4.26 7.75 42.58
N THR A 18 -4.59 7.36 43.82
CA THR A 18 -5.78 6.53 44.11
C THR A 18 -7.04 7.24 43.63
N GLN A 19 -7.20 8.51 43.99
CA GLN A 19 -8.38 9.30 43.65
C GLN A 19 -8.46 9.59 42.14
N ALA A 20 -7.31 9.86 41.51
CA ALA A 20 -7.19 10.11 40.07
C ALA A 20 -7.32 8.83 39.24
N ARG A 21 -7.34 7.66 39.90
CA ARG A 21 -7.33 6.32 39.30
C ARG A 21 -6.16 6.09 38.35
N VAL A 22 -5.01 6.72 38.63
CA VAL A 22 -3.78 6.51 37.87
C VAL A 22 -3.08 5.24 38.38
N PRO A 23 -2.77 4.25 37.52
CA PRO A 23 -2.08 3.03 37.91
C PRO A 23 -0.73 3.28 38.62
N TYR A 24 -0.44 2.53 39.68
CA TYR A 24 0.81 2.69 40.44
C TYR A 24 2.06 2.31 39.65
N ASP A 25 1.95 1.55 38.56
CA ASP A 25 3.09 1.22 37.71
C ASP A 25 3.76 2.45 37.08
N PHE A 26 3.04 3.58 36.98
CA PHE A 26 3.63 4.84 36.56
C PHE A 26 4.70 5.38 37.51
N LEU A 27 4.71 4.99 38.79
CA LEU A 27 5.77 5.35 39.75
C LEU A 27 7.16 4.84 39.33
N LYS A 28 7.22 3.81 38.48
CA LYS A 28 8.47 3.27 37.94
C LYS A 28 8.91 3.99 36.66
N LYS A 29 7.98 4.68 35.98
CA LYS A 29 8.15 5.23 34.63
C LYS A 29 8.25 6.76 34.59
N GLN A 30 7.75 7.43 35.63
CA GLN A 30 7.57 8.88 35.64
C GLN A 30 8.08 9.49 36.95
N GLU A 31 8.52 10.75 36.89
CA GLU A 31 8.95 11.49 38.06
C GLU A 31 7.78 11.72 39.04
N LYS A 32 8.03 11.56 40.33
CA LYS A 32 7.00 11.62 41.38
C LYS A 32 6.30 12.98 41.43
N GLU A 33 7.05 14.06 41.30
CA GLU A 33 6.54 15.42 41.29
C GLU A 33 5.62 15.67 40.09
N VAL A 34 6.00 15.18 38.91
CA VAL A 34 5.20 15.28 37.68
C VAL A 34 3.89 14.50 37.84
N LEU A 35 3.95 13.26 38.34
CA LEU A 35 2.76 12.46 38.62
C LEU A 35 1.84 13.13 39.65
N LEU A 36 2.40 13.72 40.71
CA LEU A 36 1.63 14.42 41.73
C LEU A 36 0.85 15.59 41.13
N GLN A 37 1.50 16.39 40.29
CA GLN A 37 0.86 17.53 39.62
C GLN A 37 -0.25 17.07 38.66
N PHE A 38 0.01 16.03 37.87
CA PHE A 38 -0.97 15.44 36.98
C PHE A 38 -2.20 14.91 37.74
N CYS A 39 -1.99 14.10 38.79
CA CYS A 39 -3.08 13.52 39.58
C CYS A 39 -3.93 14.60 40.26
N LYS A 40 -3.30 15.65 40.81
CA LYS A 40 -4.03 16.79 41.38
C LYS A 40 -4.93 17.47 40.36
N LYS A 41 -4.44 17.66 39.13
CA LYS A 41 -5.21 18.27 38.05
C LYS A 41 -6.39 17.39 37.63
N VAL A 42 -6.17 16.07 37.51
CA VAL A 42 -7.23 15.08 37.25
C VAL A 42 -8.31 15.13 38.33
N ASN A 43 -7.91 15.16 39.61
CA ASN A 43 -8.82 15.21 40.75
C ASN A 43 -9.62 16.50 40.81
N GLN A 44 -8.98 17.64 40.54
CA GLN A 44 -9.65 18.95 40.46
C GLN A 44 -10.72 19.01 39.36
N MET A 45 -10.48 18.30 38.25
CA MET A 45 -11.41 18.23 37.12
C MET A 45 -12.37 17.02 37.20
N HIS A 46 -12.31 16.22 38.26
CA HIS A 46 -13.13 15.03 38.48
C HIS A 46 -13.07 13.98 37.34
N MET A 47 -11.91 13.81 36.69
CA MET A 47 -11.77 12.92 35.51
C MET A 47 -11.33 11.48 35.83
N GLY A 48 -11.39 11.05 37.10
CA GLY A 48 -10.87 9.73 37.50
C GLY A 48 -11.49 8.56 36.73
N GLU A 49 -12.78 8.62 36.39
CA GLU A 49 -13.45 7.59 35.56
C GLU A 49 -12.91 7.56 34.13
N ILE A 50 -12.72 8.74 33.51
CA ILE A 50 -12.17 8.84 32.15
C ILE A 50 -10.75 8.26 32.15
N ILE A 51 -9.90 8.68 33.11
CA ILE A 51 -8.53 8.17 33.23
C ILE A 51 -8.48 6.65 33.42
N ALA A 52 -9.41 6.09 34.21
CA ALA A 52 -9.47 4.64 34.44
C ALA A 52 -9.84 3.84 33.17
N ALA A 53 -10.54 4.47 32.23
CA ALA A 53 -10.94 3.85 30.97
C ALA A 53 -9.89 3.99 29.86
N LEU A 54 -8.86 4.81 30.04
CA LEU A 54 -7.79 5.00 29.06
C LEU A 54 -6.72 3.91 29.12
N GLN A 55 -6.10 3.65 27.97
CA GLN A 55 -4.90 2.81 27.88
C GLN A 55 -3.69 3.50 28.51
N SER A 56 -2.69 2.71 28.89
CA SER A 56 -1.52 3.23 29.59
C SER A 56 -0.75 4.26 28.76
N GLU A 57 -0.63 4.03 27.46
CA GLU A 57 0.03 4.90 26.48
C GLU A 57 -0.66 6.27 26.40
N ALA A 58 -1.99 6.30 26.42
CA ALA A 58 -2.76 7.54 26.47
C ALA A 58 -2.52 8.32 27.77
N ILE A 59 -2.41 7.64 28.91
CA ILE A 59 -2.09 8.27 30.20
C ILE A 59 -0.66 8.83 30.18
N VAL A 60 0.32 8.12 29.61
CA VAL A 60 1.69 8.66 29.42
C VAL A 60 1.63 9.97 28.65
N TYR A 61 0.89 9.99 27.55
CA TYR A 61 0.72 11.19 26.74
C TYR A 61 0.10 12.35 27.55
N LEU A 62 -0.97 12.10 28.31
CA LEU A 62 -1.65 13.14 29.10
C LEU A 62 -0.80 13.68 30.26
N ILE A 63 0.11 12.88 30.81
CA ILE A 63 1.07 13.35 31.81
C ILE A 63 1.98 14.43 31.19
N LYS A 64 2.40 14.22 29.93
CA LYS A 64 3.19 15.19 29.16
C LYS A 64 2.35 16.40 28.76
N ASP A 65 1.19 16.18 28.13
CA ASP A 65 0.28 17.24 27.66
C ASP A 65 -0.93 17.39 28.57
N SER A 66 -0.68 17.76 29.83
CA SER A 66 -1.76 17.89 30.81
C SER A 66 -2.77 18.99 30.47
N VAL A 67 -2.45 19.91 29.54
CA VAL A 67 -3.36 20.96 29.05
C VAL A 67 -4.53 20.34 28.30
N PHE A 68 -4.27 19.24 27.58
CA PHE A 68 -5.27 18.51 26.81
C PHE A 68 -6.41 17.92 27.65
N LEU A 69 -6.24 17.77 28.97
CA LEU A 69 -7.30 17.31 29.87
C LEU A 69 -8.60 18.10 29.74
N SER A 70 -8.51 19.41 29.48
CA SER A 70 -9.69 20.26 29.24
C SER A 70 -10.43 19.91 27.95
N PHE A 71 -9.68 19.57 26.89
CA PHE A 71 -10.23 19.10 25.62
C PHE A 71 -10.82 17.72 25.78
N LEU A 72 -10.09 16.80 26.45
CA LEU A 72 -10.54 15.44 26.72
C LEU A 72 -11.88 15.43 27.46
N LEU A 73 -12.03 16.23 28.53
CA LEU A 73 -13.27 16.33 29.28
C LEU A 73 -14.44 16.74 28.37
N LYS A 74 -14.22 17.78 27.54
CA LYS A 74 -15.24 18.27 26.62
C LYS A 74 -15.57 17.25 25.53
N LEU A 75 -14.57 16.60 24.92
CA LEU A 75 -14.75 15.59 23.88
C LEU A 75 -15.44 14.33 24.40
N ASN A 76 -15.17 13.92 25.64
CA ASN A 76 -15.80 12.74 26.26
C ASN A 76 -17.28 12.98 26.61
N CYS A 77 -17.76 14.23 26.59
CA CYS A 77 -19.19 14.54 26.73
C CYS A 77 -19.95 14.51 25.39
N GLU A 78 -19.26 14.29 24.27
CA GLU A 78 -19.87 14.28 22.94
C GLU A 78 -20.37 12.86 22.61
N ASP A 79 -21.67 12.71 22.34
CA ASP A 79 -22.31 11.40 22.13
C ASP A 79 -21.68 10.56 21.00
N LYS A 80 -20.99 11.20 20.06
CA LYS A 80 -20.36 10.56 18.88
C LYS A 80 -18.92 10.11 19.13
N ILE A 81 -18.35 10.39 20.30
CA ILE A 81 -16.95 10.12 20.60
C ILE A 81 -16.87 9.19 21.81
N ASP A 82 -16.54 7.93 21.56
CA ASP A 82 -16.26 6.97 22.62
C ASP A 82 -14.85 7.16 23.19
N THR A 83 -14.65 6.66 24.41
CA THR A 83 -13.39 6.76 25.14
C THR A 83 -12.26 5.94 24.50
N ASP A 84 -12.58 4.85 23.78
CA ASP A 84 -11.58 4.02 23.09
C ASP A 84 -10.93 4.80 21.94
N ARG A 85 -11.72 5.54 21.15
CA ARG A 85 -11.25 6.45 20.09
C ARG A 85 -10.33 7.52 20.63
N LEU A 86 -10.69 8.12 21.75
CA LEU A 86 -9.86 9.12 22.44
C LEU A 86 -8.56 8.49 22.94
N SER A 87 -8.65 7.30 23.53
CA SER A 87 -7.47 6.56 23.99
C SER A 87 -6.51 6.25 22.85
N LEU A 88 -7.00 5.80 21.68
CA LEU A 88 -6.16 5.53 20.51
C LEU A 88 -5.48 6.79 19.97
N LEU A 89 -6.22 7.90 19.84
CA LEU A 89 -5.66 9.18 19.41
C LEU A 89 -4.50 9.61 20.31
N LEU A 90 -4.70 9.52 21.64
CA LEU A 90 -3.68 9.88 22.62
C LEU A 90 -2.49 8.93 22.61
N ALA A 91 -2.73 7.62 22.46
CA ALA A 91 -1.69 6.61 22.42
C ALA A 91 -0.79 6.72 21.18
N HIS A 92 -1.34 7.12 20.03
CA HIS A 92 -0.58 7.29 18.78
C HIS A 92 0.11 8.65 18.69
N ALA A 93 -0.20 9.60 19.57
CA ALA A 93 0.40 10.92 19.50
C ALA A 93 1.91 10.87 19.79
N GLU A 94 2.72 11.25 18.79
CA GLU A 94 4.19 11.19 18.89
C GLU A 94 4.75 12.10 20.00
N GLU A 95 5.89 11.70 20.55
CA GLU A 95 6.57 12.36 21.67
C GLU A 95 6.88 13.85 21.46
N ASN A 96 6.94 14.36 20.23
CA ASN A 96 7.29 15.76 19.95
C ASN A 96 6.10 16.66 19.59
N SER A 97 4.90 16.12 19.41
CA SER A 97 3.71 16.92 19.08
C SER A 97 2.78 17.03 20.28
N LEU A 98 2.18 18.21 20.49
CA LEU A 98 1.14 18.42 21.50
C LEU A 98 -0.21 18.57 20.78
N LEU A 99 -1.14 17.67 21.07
CA LEU A 99 -2.53 17.74 20.65
C LEU A 99 -3.23 19.01 21.16
N SER A 100 -2.77 19.60 22.27
CA SER A 100 -3.25 20.90 22.74
C SER A 100 -2.90 22.08 21.82
N ASP A 101 -2.00 21.90 20.84
CA ASP A 101 -1.73 22.90 19.81
C ASP A 101 -2.84 22.96 18.73
N TYR A 102 -3.68 21.93 18.63
CA TYR A 102 -4.78 21.87 17.68
C TYR A 102 -6.03 22.58 18.22
N LYS A 103 -6.83 23.12 17.31
CA LYS A 103 -8.12 23.71 17.66
C LYS A 103 -9.12 22.62 18.03
N TYR A 104 -10.01 22.94 18.97
CA TYR A 104 -11.03 22.00 19.43
C TYR A 104 -11.93 21.54 18.27
N GLU A 105 -12.32 22.46 17.39
CA GLU A 105 -13.19 22.18 16.25
C GLU A 105 -12.54 21.22 15.25
N GLU A 106 -11.22 21.31 15.10
CA GLU A 106 -10.45 20.41 14.24
C GLU A 106 -10.38 19.00 14.81
N LEU A 107 -10.07 18.87 16.10
CA LEU A 107 -10.07 17.61 16.83
C LEU A 107 -11.45 16.94 16.77
N TYR A 108 -12.50 17.70 17.05
CA TYR A 108 -13.88 17.23 17.01
C TYR A 108 -14.26 16.70 15.62
N ARG A 109 -13.92 17.47 14.56
CA ARG A 109 -14.20 17.07 13.18
C ARG A 109 -13.51 15.76 12.82
N VAL A 110 -12.22 15.59 13.16
CA VAL A 110 -11.48 14.36 12.87
C VAL A 110 -11.99 13.18 13.69
N LEU A 111 -12.31 13.39 14.97
CA LEU A 111 -12.82 12.34 15.86
C LEU A 111 -14.21 11.83 15.45
N THR A 112 -15.06 12.71 14.94
CA THR A 112 -16.43 12.37 14.53
C THR A 112 -16.57 11.89 13.09
N ASP A 113 -15.54 12.05 12.25
CA ASP A 113 -15.56 11.55 10.87
C ASP A 113 -15.44 10.03 10.82
N GLU A 114 -16.45 9.37 10.27
CA GLU A 114 -16.54 7.91 10.13
C GLU A 114 -15.68 7.34 9.00
N HIS A 115 -15.26 8.18 8.04
CA HIS A 115 -14.35 7.77 6.97
C HIS A 115 -12.88 7.76 7.41
N ILE A 116 -12.58 8.27 8.60
CA ILE A 116 -11.26 8.24 9.21
C ILE A 116 -11.26 7.17 10.30
N PHE A 117 -10.60 6.04 10.03
CA PHE A 117 -10.56 4.93 10.98
C PHE A 117 -9.83 5.35 12.26
N SER A 118 -10.28 4.83 13.40
CA SER A 118 -9.82 5.24 14.73
C SER A 118 -8.31 5.16 14.89
N GLU A 119 -7.68 4.12 14.34
CA GLU A 119 -6.24 3.89 14.38
C GLU A 119 -5.42 4.89 13.56
N TRP A 120 -6.05 5.68 12.68
CA TRP A 120 -5.41 6.63 11.78
C TRP A 120 -5.76 8.09 12.08
N LYS A 121 -6.58 8.35 13.12
CA LYS A 121 -7.04 9.71 13.43
C LYS A 121 -5.90 10.65 13.79
N TYR A 122 -4.86 10.15 14.47
CA TYR A 122 -3.68 10.97 14.78
C TYR A 122 -2.89 11.34 13.53
N GLU A 123 -2.58 10.36 12.69
CA GLU A 123 -1.84 10.54 11.44
C GLU A 123 -2.61 11.45 10.48
N TYR A 124 -3.93 11.28 10.39
CA TYR A 124 -4.80 12.16 9.63
C TYR A 124 -4.75 13.60 10.16
N LEU A 125 -4.93 13.77 11.47
CA LEU A 125 -4.91 15.07 12.12
C LEU A 125 -3.59 15.80 11.85
N ARG A 126 -2.47 15.10 12.00
CA ARG A 126 -1.14 15.69 11.87
C ARG A 126 -0.75 16.03 10.46
N TYR A 127 -1.06 15.16 9.50
CA TYR A 127 -0.50 15.28 8.15
C TYR A 127 -1.52 15.70 7.10
N TYR A 128 -2.82 15.53 7.34
CA TYR A 128 -3.84 15.60 6.28
C TYR A 128 -5.05 16.50 6.57
N SER A 129 -5.26 16.93 7.82
CA SER A 129 -6.44 17.71 8.24
C SER A 129 -6.64 19.03 7.49
N GLN A 130 -5.55 19.57 6.93
CA GLN A 130 -5.52 20.84 6.19
C GLN A 130 -6.05 20.75 4.75
N TYR A 131 -6.13 19.56 4.14
CA TYR A 131 -6.41 19.43 2.70
C TYR A 131 -7.89 19.35 2.33
N GLY A 132 -8.79 19.19 3.31
CA GLY A 132 -10.23 19.19 3.05
C GLY A 132 -10.70 18.08 2.09
N PHE A 133 -10.15 16.88 2.22
CA PHE A 133 -10.48 15.73 1.37
C PHE A 133 -11.96 15.36 1.41
N ASP A 134 -12.47 14.87 0.28
CA ASP A 134 -13.77 14.22 0.21
C ASP A 134 -13.73 12.79 0.80
N ASP A 135 -14.89 12.16 0.88
CA ASP A 135 -15.04 10.86 1.54
C ASP A 135 -14.35 9.71 0.77
N GLU A 136 -14.27 9.80 -0.56
CA GLU A 136 -13.56 8.81 -1.38
C GLU A 136 -12.05 8.93 -1.16
N GLN A 137 -11.53 10.16 -1.17
CA GLN A 137 -10.12 10.46 -0.90
C GLN A 137 -9.70 10.01 0.51
N LYS A 138 -10.52 10.26 1.53
CA LYS A 138 -10.28 9.73 2.89
C LYS A 138 -10.21 8.22 2.89
N THR A 139 -11.16 7.56 2.23
CA THR A 139 -11.20 6.10 2.14
C THR A 139 -9.93 5.56 1.48
N VAL A 140 -9.51 6.14 0.35
CA VAL A 140 -8.25 5.76 -0.32
C VAL A 140 -7.05 5.97 0.61
N LEU A 141 -7.00 7.10 1.32
CA LEU A 141 -5.95 7.38 2.28
C LEU A 141 -5.90 6.35 3.41
N MET A 142 -7.03 5.90 3.96
CA MET A 142 -7.03 4.88 5.01
C MET A 142 -6.36 3.58 4.55
N TYR A 143 -6.66 3.12 3.33
CA TYR A 143 -5.97 1.98 2.73
C TYR A 143 -4.49 2.27 2.45
N GLY A 144 -4.14 3.50 2.07
CA GLY A 144 -2.76 3.93 1.90
C GLY A 144 -1.96 3.84 3.21
N LEU A 145 -2.53 4.32 4.32
CA LEU A 145 -1.93 4.26 5.66
C LEU A 145 -1.79 2.81 6.15
N GLU A 146 -2.80 1.98 5.91
CA GLU A 146 -2.73 0.54 6.21
C GLU A 146 -1.59 -0.14 5.47
N LYS A 147 -1.37 0.21 4.19
CA LYS A 147 -0.25 -0.34 3.42
C LYS A 147 1.09 0.14 3.93
N MET A 148 1.20 1.40 4.31
CA MET A 148 2.42 1.91 4.93
C MET A 148 2.78 1.10 6.18
N ARG A 149 1.80 0.78 7.04
CA ARG A 149 2.03 -0.06 8.22
C ARG A 149 2.38 -1.51 7.88
N ASN A 150 1.77 -2.10 6.84
CA ASN A 150 1.87 -3.54 6.60
C ASN A 150 3.02 -3.96 5.66
N PHE A 151 3.49 -3.07 4.80
CA PHE A 151 4.42 -3.43 3.71
C PHE A 151 5.72 -2.61 3.70
N THR A 152 5.90 -1.68 4.65
CA THR A 152 7.13 -0.89 4.75
C THR A 152 7.41 -0.48 6.19
N GLU A 153 8.68 -0.23 6.50
CA GLU A 153 9.13 0.33 7.77
C GLU A 153 9.27 1.86 7.70
N ILE A 154 9.07 2.46 6.52
CA ILE A 154 9.15 3.91 6.32
C ILE A 154 7.99 4.58 7.07
N SER A 155 8.34 5.44 8.02
CA SER A 155 7.35 6.22 8.76
C SER A 155 6.82 7.41 7.95
N LEU A 156 5.62 7.87 8.29
CA LEU A 156 4.99 9.03 7.62
C LEU A 156 5.76 10.34 7.84
N SER A 157 6.57 10.43 8.89
CA SER A 157 7.41 11.60 9.17
C SER A 157 8.65 11.66 8.26
N GLU A 158 9.11 10.51 7.76
CA GLU A 158 10.20 10.40 6.77
C GLU A 158 9.76 10.72 5.35
N LEU A 159 8.45 10.63 5.07
CA LEU A 159 7.88 11.03 3.80
C LEU A 159 7.80 12.56 3.70
N SER A 160 8.17 13.07 2.52
CA SER A 160 7.88 14.45 2.15
C SER A 160 6.38 14.70 2.00
N GLU A 161 5.98 15.96 1.92
CA GLU A 161 4.58 16.32 1.71
C GLU A 161 4.03 15.76 0.39
N SER A 162 4.79 15.87 -0.71
CA SER A 162 4.40 15.32 -2.02
C SER A 162 4.21 13.80 -1.96
N GLU A 163 5.09 13.08 -1.26
CA GLU A 163 4.99 11.63 -1.11
C GLU A 163 3.80 11.20 -0.25
N ARG A 164 3.52 11.92 0.84
CA ARG A 164 2.30 11.70 1.63
C ARG A 164 1.04 11.87 0.79
N MET A 165 1.03 12.85 -0.12
CA MET A 165 -0.09 13.07 -1.03
C MET A 165 -0.28 11.95 -2.06
N LEU A 166 0.72 11.07 -2.27
CA LEU A 166 0.54 9.88 -3.09
C LEU A 166 -0.39 8.86 -2.43
N LEU A 167 -0.47 8.81 -1.09
CA LEU A 167 -1.33 7.86 -0.37
C LEU A 167 -2.82 8.07 -0.62
N VAL A 168 -3.19 9.25 -1.13
CA VAL A 168 -4.57 9.62 -1.51
C VAL A 168 -4.88 9.23 -2.97
N LYS A 169 -3.88 8.72 -3.72
CA LYS A 169 -4.06 8.35 -5.13
C LYS A 169 -4.69 6.96 -5.25
N PRO A 170 -5.63 6.73 -6.18
CA PRO A 170 -6.32 5.44 -6.28
C PRO A 170 -5.39 4.25 -6.55
N PHE A 171 -4.27 4.46 -7.27
CA PHE A 171 -3.29 3.39 -7.49
C PHE A 171 -2.60 2.92 -6.20
N PHE A 172 -2.57 3.73 -5.13
CA PHE A 172 -2.10 3.29 -3.82
C PHE A 172 -3.09 2.35 -3.15
N LYS A 173 -4.39 2.46 -3.42
CA LYS A 173 -5.38 1.47 -2.97
C LYS A 173 -5.15 0.12 -3.67
N ALA A 174 -4.76 0.13 -4.94
CA ALA A 174 -4.47 -1.09 -5.69
C ALA A 174 -3.26 -1.85 -5.11
N GLY A 175 -3.35 -3.18 -4.95
CA GLY A 175 -2.31 -4.02 -4.34
C GLY A 175 -0.99 -4.15 -5.12
N ARG A 176 -0.81 -3.36 -6.20
CA ARG A 176 0.24 -3.58 -7.20
C ARG A 176 1.63 -3.21 -6.74
N ILE A 177 1.75 -2.17 -5.94
CA ILE A 177 3.05 -1.67 -5.49
C ILE A 177 3.45 -2.22 -4.12
N ASN A 178 2.60 -3.01 -3.46
CA ASN A 178 2.82 -3.47 -2.09
C ASN A 178 4.19 -4.17 -1.89
N ASN A 179 4.66 -4.91 -2.90
CA ASN A 179 5.93 -5.64 -2.81
C ASN A 179 7.18 -4.76 -2.97
N ILE A 180 7.01 -3.47 -3.28
CA ILE A 180 8.13 -2.57 -3.65
C ILE A 180 8.10 -1.22 -2.91
N ILE A 181 7.05 -0.89 -2.16
CA ILE A 181 6.97 0.41 -1.45
C ILE A 181 7.94 0.56 -0.28
N SER A 182 8.56 -0.53 0.17
CA SER A 182 9.68 -0.49 1.14
C SER A 182 10.96 0.09 0.53
N GLU A 183 11.10 0.08 -0.78
CA GLU A 183 12.30 0.56 -1.46
C GLU A 183 12.24 2.08 -1.68
N ARG A 184 13.13 2.82 -1.02
CA ARG A 184 13.13 4.29 -1.08
C ARG A 184 13.30 4.84 -2.49
N THR A 185 14.05 4.16 -3.34
CA THR A 185 14.28 4.55 -4.75
C THR A 185 12.99 4.58 -5.57
N ILE A 186 12.00 3.77 -5.21
CA ILE A 186 10.71 3.65 -5.90
C ILE A 186 9.86 4.90 -5.71
N TRP A 187 9.93 5.54 -4.55
CA TRP A 187 9.15 6.74 -4.25
C TRP A 187 9.43 7.90 -5.22
N ARG A 188 10.70 8.05 -5.63
CA ARG A 188 11.09 9.05 -6.66
C ARG A 188 10.42 8.78 -8.01
N TYR A 189 10.16 7.52 -8.36
CA TYR A 189 9.39 7.20 -9.56
C TYR A 189 7.90 7.47 -9.36
N LEU A 190 7.35 7.17 -8.19
CA LEU A 190 5.93 7.42 -7.89
C LEU A 190 5.56 8.91 -7.93
N GLU A 191 6.51 9.81 -7.70
CA GLU A 191 6.28 11.26 -7.85
C GLU A 191 6.14 11.72 -9.31
N GLN A 192 6.58 10.92 -10.29
CA GLN A 192 6.44 11.26 -11.71
C GLN A 192 4.99 11.15 -12.16
N THR A 193 4.49 12.15 -12.88
CA THR A 193 3.09 12.21 -13.30
C THR A 193 2.74 11.06 -14.25
N GLU A 194 3.65 10.73 -15.15
CA GLU A 194 3.48 9.69 -16.15
C GLU A 194 3.46 8.30 -15.51
N VAL A 195 4.28 8.08 -14.49
CA VAL A 195 4.25 6.83 -13.70
C VAL A 195 2.91 6.69 -12.98
N GLN A 196 2.41 7.75 -12.34
CA GLN A 196 1.11 7.72 -11.68
C GLN A 196 -0.02 7.40 -12.67
N GLU A 197 0.00 7.98 -13.88
CA GLU A 197 -1.00 7.70 -14.91
C GLU A 197 -0.91 6.25 -15.42
N ILE A 198 0.30 5.73 -15.62
CA ILE A 198 0.53 4.32 -15.96
C ILE A 198 -0.08 3.41 -14.90
N LEU A 199 0.27 3.61 -13.62
CA LEU A 199 -0.24 2.80 -12.52
C LEU A 199 -1.77 2.89 -12.41
N GLN A 200 -2.33 4.10 -12.56
CA GLN A 200 -3.77 4.33 -12.53
C GLN A 200 -4.52 3.54 -13.61
N THR A 201 -3.91 3.38 -14.79
CA THR A 201 -4.53 2.71 -15.95
C THR A 201 -4.90 1.25 -15.66
N PHE A 202 -4.17 0.55 -14.80
CA PHE A 202 -4.43 -0.86 -14.44
C PHE A 202 -4.73 -1.07 -12.94
N SER A 203 -5.12 0.01 -12.25
CA SER A 203 -5.50 0.00 -10.83
C SER A 203 -6.94 -0.45 -10.58
N THR A 204 -7.70 -0.80 -11.61
CA THR A 204 -9.17 -0.96 -11.56
C THR A 204 -9.69 -2.33 -11.11
N ASP A 205 -8.86 -3.38 -11.00
CA ASP A 205 -9.31 -4.67 -10.45
C ASP A 205 -8.29 -5.31 -9.48
N TRP A 206 -8.83 -5.78 -8.35
CA TRP A 206 -8.13 -6.40 -7.23
C TRP A 206 -7.87 -7.90 -7.45
N ARG A 207 -8.38 -8.46 -8.56
CA ARG A 207 -8.27 -9.90 -8.87
C ARG A 207 -6.93 -10.32 -9.46
N ILE A 208 -6.09 -9.39 -9.88
CA ILE A 208 -4.81 -9.74 -10.47
C ILE A 208 -3.78 -10.00 -9.35
N SER A 209 -3.22 -11.20 -9.38
CA SER A 209 -2.41 -11.79 -8.31
C SER A 209 -0.94 -11.36 -8.28
N SER A 210 -0.42 -10.73 -9.34
CA SER A 210 0.98 -10.31 -9.41
C SER A 210 1.14 -8.83 -9.08
N GLY A 211 1.83 -8.55 -7.96
CA GLY A 211 2.40 -7.23 -7.70
C GLY A 211 3.55 -6.93 -8.66
N LEU A 212 3.82 -5.65 -8.89
CA LEU A 212 5.02 -5.17 -9.56
C LEU A 212 6.26 -5.65 -8.80
N ASN A 213 7.29 -6.06 -9.54
CA ASN A 213 8.63 -6.24 -8.97
C ASN A 213 9.50 -5.00 -9.24
N LEU A 214 10.67 -4.95 -8.60
CA LEU A 214 11.57 -3.80 -8.69
C LEU A 214 12.06 -3.53 -10.11
N LYS A 215 12.46 -4.56 -10.86
CA LYS A 215 12.94 -4.41 -12.24
C LYS A 215 11.87 -3.80 -13.15
N GLN A 216 10.61 -4.21 -12.98
CA GLN A 216 9.49 -3.65 -13.73
C GLN A 216 9.24 -2.19 -13.37
N MET A 217 9.26 -1.86 -12.09
CA MET A 217 9.06 -0.48 -11.65
C MET A 217 10.22 0.43 -12.09
N GLU A 218 11.45 -0.06 -12.08
CA GLU A 218 12.62 0.64 -12.63
C GLU A 218 12.49 0.87 -14.13
N GLU A 219 12.02 -0.12 -14.89
CA GLU A 219 11.77 0.04 -16.32
C GLU A 219 10.66 1.06 -16.58
N ILE A 220 9.56 1.01 -15.82
CA ILE A 220 8.47 2.01 -15.85
C ILE A 220 9.01 3.40 -15.55
N GLY A 221 9.67 3.58 -14.42
CA GLY A 221 10.17 4.87 -13.96
C GLY A 221 11.29 5.46 -14.83
N SER A 222 12.06 4.62 -15.52
CA SER A 222 13.11 5.08 -16.44
C SER A 222 12.58 5.43 -17.84
N ASN A 223 11.37 4.97 -18.20
CA ASN A 223 10.81 5.10 -19.54
C ASN A 223 9.36 5.61 -19.53
N ALA A 224 8.95 6.34 -18.49
CA ALA A 224 7.55 6.66 -18.21
C ALA A 224 6.83 7.32 -19.39
N ASP A 225 7.39 8.38 -19.97
CA ASP A 225 6.83 9.07 -21.14
C ASP A 225 6.60 8.14 -22.33
N ALA A 226 7.59 7.27 -22.60
CA ALA A 226 7.55 6.37 -23.74
C ALA A 226 6.52 5.26 -23.51
N ILE A 227 6.49 4.70 -22.31
CA ILE A 227 5.52 3.68 -21.92
C ILE A 227 4.11 4.24 -21.96
N LEU A 228 3.85 5.38 -21.32
CA LEU A 228 2.52 5.98 -21.27
C LEU A 228 1.98 6.27 -22.67
N ARG A 229 2.78 6.91 -23.53
CA ARG A 229 2.40 7.19 -24.91
C ARG A 229 2.10 5.91 -25.68
N ASP A 230 2.97 4.91 -25.56
CA ASP A 230 2.84 3.69 -26.34
C ASP A 230 1.71 2.79 -25.81
N LEU A 231 1.49 2.78 -24.50
CA LEU A 231 0.40 2.08 -23.82
C LEU A 231 -0.97 2.64 -24.24
N LYS A 232 -1.13 3.98 -24.29
CA LYS A 232 -2.35 4.62 -24.78
C LYS A 232 -2.71 4.18 -26.21
N ILE A 233 -1.71 4.06 -27.07
CA ILE A 233 -1.90 3.57 -28.45
C ILE A 233 -2.32 2.10 -28.43
N VAL A 234 -1.60 1.24 -27.70
CA VAL A 234 -1.89 -0.19 -27.62
C VAL A 234 -3.31 -0.45 -27.12
N ILE A 235 -3.71 0.18 -26.01
CA ILE A 235 -5.04 0.02 -25.40
C ILE A 235 -6.16 0.40 -26.37
N SER A 236 -5.94 1.40 -27.24
CA SER A 236 -6.96 1.83 -28.22
C SER A 236 -7.31 0.78 -29.28
N TYR A 237 -6.46 -0.25 -29.46
CA TYR A 237 -6.73 -1.39 -30.34
C TYR A 237 -7.35 -2.59 -29.61
N LEU A 238 -7.36 -2.59 -28.28
CA LEU A 238 -7.81 -3.74 -27.49
C LEU A 238 -9.29 -3.61 -27.15
N PRO A 239 -10.09 -4.68 -27.34
CA PRO A 239 -11.43 -4.77 -26.75
C PRO A 239 -11.38 -4.65 -25.21
N ASP A 240 -12.42 -4.06 -24.61
CA ASP A 240 -12.48 -3.82 -23.16
C ASP A 240 -12.32 -5.11 -22.33
N ASP A 241 -12.90 -6.22 -22.80
CA ASP A 241 -12.81 -7.54 -22.16
C ASP A 241 -11.43 -8.19 -22.25
N CYS A 242 -10.52 -7.64 -23.06
CA CYS A 242 -9.15 -8.10 -23.21
C CYS A 242 -8.15 -7.32 -22.34
N LEU A 243 -8.54 -6.15 -21.79
CA LEU A 243 -7.61 -5.25 -21.11
C LEU A 243 -6.99 -5.88 -19.85
N GLU A 244 -7.80 -6.54 -19.04
CA GLU A 244 -7.33 -7.20 -17.80
C GLU A 244 -6.24 -8.23 -18.11
N LEU A 245 -6.54 -9.16 -19.03
CA LEU A 245 -5.61 -10.20 -19.46
C LEU A 245 -4.38 -9.60 -20.14
N PHE A 246 -4.54 -8.54 -20.93
CA PHE A 246 -3.41 -7.84 -21.54
C PHE A 246 -2.44 -7.32 -20.48
N PHE A 247 -2.94 -6.63 -19.45
CA PHE A 247 -2.09 -6.14 -18.36
C PHE A 247 -1.38 -7.28 -17.65
N GLU A 248 -2.06 -8.42 -17.40
CA GLU A 248 -1.38 -9.60 -16.85
C GLU A 248 -0.24 -10.07 -17.74
N ARG A 249 -0.46 -10.23 -19.06
CA ARG A 249 0.59 -10.72 -19.97
C ARG A 249 1.76 -9.75 -20.10
N TRP A 250 1.46 -8.45 -20.17
CA TRP A 250 2.48 -7.41 -20.23
C TRP A 250 3.29 -7.38 -18.94
N MET A 251 2.64 -7.51 -17.78
CA MET A 251 3.29 -7.57 -16.47
C MET A 251 3.97 -8.91 -16.16
N GLU A 252 3.73 -9.98 -16.91
CA GLU A 252 4.56 -11.21 -16.86
C GLU A 252 5.83 -11.10 -17.70
N SER A 253 5.93 -10.05 -18.52
CA SER A 253 7.10 -9.77 -19.34
C SER A 253 8.16 -9.01 -18.54
N GLU A 254 9.42 -9.28 -18.86
CA GLU A 254 10.58 -8.55 -18.32
C GLU A 254 11.10 -7.46 -19.27
N ALA A 255 10.34 -7.15 -20.33
CA ALA A 255 10.74 -6.22 -21.39
C ALA A 255 9.57 -5.29 -21.76
N LEU A 256 9.05 -4.54 -20.78
CA LEU A 256 7.82 -3.77 -20.90
C LEU A 256 7.84 -2.78 -22.08
N VAL A 257 8.95 -2.07 -22.26
CA VAL A 257 9.12 -1.08 -23.34
C VAL A 257 9.19 -1.75 -24.70
N TYR A 258 9.88 -2.89 -24.79
CA TYR A 258 10.01 -3.63 -26.04
C TYR A 258 8.66 -4.17 -26.48
N ASP A 259 7.90 -4.73 -25.56
CA ASP A 259 6.58 -5.31 -25.82
C ASP A 259 5.64 -4.27 -26.41
N LEU A 260 5.50 -3.10 -25.77
CA LEU A 260 4.66 -2.02 -26.30
C LEU A 260 5.10 -1.59 -27.71
N LYS A 261 6.41 -1.54 -27.99
CA LYS A 261 6.92 -1.23 -29.33
C LYS A 261 6.52 -2.28 -30.37
N GLN A 262 6.53 -3.57 -30.03
CA GLN A 262 6.08 -4.61 -30.96
C GLN A 262 4.56 -4.60 -31.13
N LEU A 263 3.80 -4.44 -30.05
CA LEU A 263 2.34 -4.37 -30.10
C LEU A 263 1.85 -3.23 -30.99
N LYS A 264 2.45 -2.04 -30.85
CA LYS A 264 2.14 -0.91 -31.74
C LYS A 264 2.38 -1.19 -33.23
N ARG A 265 3.30 -2.09 -33.55
CA ARG A 265 3.60 -2.49 -34.93
C ARG A 265 2.64 -3.57 -35.42
N ASN A 266 2.25 -4.49 -34.55
CA ASN A 266 1.52 -5.70 -34.93
C ASN A 266 0.00 -5.52 -34.83
N LEU A 267 -0.50 -4.71 -33.90
CA LEU A 267 -1.94 -4.52 -33.66
C LEU A 267 -2.71 -3.83 -34.80
N PRO A 268 -2.15 -2.84 -35.53
CA PRO A 268 -2.90 -2.16 -36.61
C PRO A 268 -3.41 -3.11 -37.70
N ASP A 269 -2.69 -4.19 -37.97
CA ASP A 269 -3.02 -5.19 -38.99
C ASP A 269 -3.70 -6.45 -38.41
N ALA A 270 -3.85 -6.53 -37.08
CA ALA A 270 -4.38 -7.69 -36.40
C ALA A 270 -5.91 -7.74 -36.43
N LYS A 271 -6.46 -8.94 -36.63
CA LYS A 271 -7.90 -9.18 -36.49
C LYS A 271 -8.28 -9.35 -35.03
N ASN A 272 -9.52 -9.02 -34.67
CA ASN A 272 -10.04 -9.18 -33.30
C ASN A 272 -9.81 -10.59 -32.73
N GLU A 273 -9.99 -11.63 -33.53
CA GLU A 273 -9.75 -13.03 -33.13
C GLU A 273 -8.29 -13.28 -32.73
N GLU A 274 -7.33 -12.62 -33.39
CA GLU A 274 -5.91 -12.72 -33.08
C GLU A 274 -5.57 -11.97 -31.79
N ILE A 275 -6.20 -10.82 -31.55
CA ILE A 275 -6.06 -10.04 -30.31
C ILE A 275 -6.60 -10.84 -29.12
N ILE A 276 -7.79 -11.42 -29.25
CA ILE A 276 -8.37 -12.30 -28.21
C ILE A 276 -7.44 -13.49 -27.95
N LYS A 277 -6.93 -14.14 -29.01
CA LYS A 277 -5.99 -15.26 -28.86
C LYS A 277 -4.68 -14.85 -28.18
N MET A 278 -4.17 -13.66 -28.47
CA MET A 278 -2.92 -13.12 -27.92
C MET A 278 -3.00 -13.03 -26.39
N VAL A 279 -4.08 -12.48 -25.82
CA VAL A 279 -4.17 -12.23 -24.37
C VAL A 279 -4.43 -13.50 -23.53
N LYS A 280 -4.88 -14.60 -24.16
CA LYS A 280 -5.28 -15.83 -23.44
C LYS A 280 -4.18 -16.48 -22.60
N ASN A 281 -2.92 -16.43 -23.04
CA ASN A 281 -1.80 -16.99 -22.28
C ASN A 281 -0.46 -16.41 -22.72
N ARG A 282 0.56 -16.59 -21.86
CA ARG A 282 1.92 -16.06 -22.06
C ARG A 282 2.57 -16.49 -23.37
N THR A 283 2.36 -17.73 -23.82
CA THR A 283 2.94 -18.25 -25.06
C THR A 283 2.32 -17.59 -26.29
N SER A 284 0.99 -17.44 -26.30
CA SER A 284 0.27 -16.74 -27.37
C SER A 284 0.70 -15.27 -27.45
N TYR A 285 0.81 -14.60 -26.29
CA TYR A 285 1.27 -13.23 -26.20
C TYR A 285 2.68 -13.05 -26.79
N LEU A 286 3.64 -13.85 -26.34
CA LEU A 286 5.00 -13.80 -26.88
C LEU A 286 5.05 -14.21 -28.36
N ASN A 287 4.29 -15.22 -28.79
CA ASN A 287 4.24 -15.59 -30.20
C ASN A 287 3.76 -14.41 -31.05
N PHE A 288 2.72 -13.69 -30.61
CA PHE A 288 2.21 -12.51 -31.29
C PHE A 288 3.27 -11.39 -31.37
N LEU A 289 3.99 -11.11 -30.27
CA LEU A 289 5.04 -10.08 -30.24
C LEU A 289 6.20 -10.38 -31.19
N TYR A 290 6.61 -11.64 -31.30
CA TYR A 290 7.84 -12.05 -31.98
C TYR A 290 7.61 -12.60 -33.39
N GLY A 291 6.49 -12.29 -34.04
CA GLY A 291 6.26 -12.56 -35.47
C GLY A 291 5.26 -13.66 -35.80
N ASN A 292 4.45 -14.08 -34.82
CA ASN A 292 3.29 -14.97 -34.95
C ASN A 292 3.57 -16.30 -35.68
N TYR A 293 4.77 -16.88 -35.48
CA TYR A 293 5.21 -18.10 -36.17
C TYR A 293 4.28 -19.30 -35.95
N LEU A 294 3.63 -19.38 -34.79
CA LEU A 294 2.74 -20.47 -34.39
C LEU A 294 1.24 -20.09 -34.48
N SER A 295 0.88 -19.15 -35.37
CA SER A 295 -0.49 -18.61 -35.50
C SER A 295 -1.57 -19.67 -35.70
N GLU A 296 -1.28 -20.71 -36.49
CA GLU A 296 -2.20 -21.81 -36.82
C GLU A 296 -2.29 -22.87 -35.70
N MET A 297 -1.37 -22.85 -34.73
CA MET A 297 -1.33 -23.84 -33.65
C MET A 297 -2.27 -23.43 -32.51
N ASN A 298 -2.95 -24.41 -31.89
CA ASN A 298 -3.67 -24.17 -30.65
C ASN A 298 -2.69 -24.19 -29.47
N LEU A 299 -2.42 -23.01 -28.92
CA LEU A 299 -1.49 -22.80 -27.81
C LEU A 299 -2.18 -22.79 -26.43
N GLU A 300 -3.51 -22.90 -26.37
CA GLU A 300 -4.29 -22.70 -25.13
C GLU A 300 -4.10 -23.81 -24.09
N HIS A 301 -3.71 -25.01 -24.53
CA HIS A 301 -3.55 -26.17 -23.66
C HIS A 301 -2.08 -26.61 -23.53
N LEU A 302 -1.16 -25.68 -23.75
CA LEU A 302 0.27 -25.90 -23.52
C LEU A 302 0.59 -25.71 -22.03
N TYR A 303 0.80 -26.81 -21.34
CA TYR A 303 1.28 -26.83 -19.96
C TYR A 303 2.69 -27.45 -19.87
N ASP A 304 3.36 -27.20 -18.76
CA ASP A 304 4.65 -27.78 -18.37
C ASP A 304 5.84 -27.41 -19.31
N LYS A 305 6.86 -28.28 -19.33
CA LYS A 305 8.13 -28.11 -20.07
C LYS A 305 7.97 -27.76 -21.56
N LYS A 306 6.85 -28.10 -22.20
CA LYS A 306 6.57 -27.72 -23.60
C LYS A 306 6.35 -26.21 -23.74
N GLN A 307 5.66 -25.62 -22.77
CA GLN A 307 5.41 -24.19 -22.73
C GLN A 307 6.73 -23.43 -22.58
N ASP A 308 7.55 -23.84 -21.60
CA ASP A 308 8.90 -23.28 -21.37
C ASP A 308 9.75 -23.32 -22.65
N LEU A 309 9.78 -24.47 -23.34
CA LEU A 309 10.56 -24.64 -24.57
C LEU A 309 10.08 -23.71 -25.70
N LEU A 310 8.76 -23.57 -25.88
CA LEU A 310 8.23 -22.67 -26.90
C LEU A 310 8.48 -21.20 -26.55
N ILE A 311 8.31 -20.82 -25.28
CA ILE A 311 8.64 -19.47 -24.79
C ILE A 311 10.12 -19.17 -25.09
N TYR A 312 11.03 -20.08 -24.76
CA TYR A 312 12.46 -19.93 -25.06
C TYR A 312 12.70 -19.79 -26.56
N ALA A 313 12.14 -20.69 -27.37
CA ALA A 313 12.33 -20.67 -28.82
C ALA A 313 11.81 -19.39 -29.48
N ILE A 314 10.65 -18.88 -29.04
CA ILE A 314 10.04 -17.64 -29.52
C ILE A 314 10.92 -16.43 -29.16
N THR A 315 11.24 -16.29 -27.87
CA THR A 315 12.03 -15.16 -27.36
C THR A 315 13.44 -15.10 -27.96
N HIS A 316 14.05 -16.26 -28.21
CA HIS A 316 15.39 -16.36 -28.83
C HIS A 316 15.35 -16.51 -30.35
N ARG A 317 14.17 -16.33 -30.97
CA ARG A 317 13.97 -16.36 -32.43
C ARG A 317 14.58 -17.62 -33.07
N LYS A 318 14.39 -18.79 -32.47
CA LYS A 318 14.84 -20.10 -33.01
C LYS A 318 13.95 -20.52 -34.18
N LYS A 319 13.98 -19.74 -35.28
CA LYS A 319 13.05 -19.83 -36.41
C LYS A 319 12.98 -21.23 -37.03
N HIS A 320 14.12 -21.91 -37.15
CA HIS A 320 14.15 -23.26 -37.69
C HIS A 320 13.38 -24.25 -36.82
N PHE A 321 13.61 -24.22 -35.51
CA PHE A 321 12.85 -25.03 -34.56
C PHE A 321 11.35 -24.70 -34.58
N LEU A 322 10.99 -23.41 -34.60
CA LEU A 322 9.59 -22.98 -34.68
C LEU A 322 8.91 -23.46 -35.98
N SER A 323 9.61 -23.47 -37.12
CA SER A 323 9.09 -24.03 -38.38
C SER A 323 8.82 -25.52 -38.25
N VAL A 324 9.77 -26.27 -37.69
CA VAL A 324 9.61 -27.72 -37.46
C VAL A 324 8.43 -28.00 -36.55
N VAL A 325 8.27 -27.24 -35.46
CA VAL A 325 7.12 -27.35 -34.55
C VAL A 325 5.82 -27.03 -35.28
N LYS A 326 5.78 -25.97 -36.09
CA LYS A 326 4.60 -25.60 -36.89
C LYS A 326 4.18 -26.74 -37.83
N GLU A 327 5.13 -27.24 -38.62
CA GLU A 327 4.92 -28.32 -39.60
C GLU A 327 4.52 -29.64 -38.92
N ASN A 328 4.98 -29.88 -37.69
CA ASN A 328 4.76 -31.12 -36.94
C ASN A 328 3.93 -30.91 -35.66
N SER A 329 2.99 -29.96 -35.67
CA SER A 329 2.25 -29.53 -34.47
C SER A 329 1.56 -30.68 -33.74
N SER A 330 0.88 -31.57 -34.46
CA SER A 330 0.23 -32.78 -33.91
C SER A 330 1.21 -33.76 -33.26
N ALA A 331 2.45 -33.85 -33.76
CA ALA A 331 3.48 -34.69 -33.16
C ALA A 331 4.06 -34.01 -31.91
N PHE A 332 4.33 -32.71 -31.98
CA PHE A 332 4.82 -31.92 -30.85
C PHE A 332 3.85 -31.96 -29.66
N MET A 333 2.54 -31.80 -29.91
CA MET A 333 1.52 -31.86 -28.85
C MET A 333 1.46 -33.23 -28.16
N ARG A 334 1.76 -34.32 -28.89
CA ARG A 334 1.78 -35.69 -28.36
C ARG A 334 3.10 -36.08 -27.67
N LEU A 335 4.09 -35.19 -27.62
CA LEU A 335 5.37 -35.51 -26.97
C LEU A 335 5.17 -35.85 -25.49
N SER A 336 5.76 -36.96 -25.06
CA SER A 336 5.80 -37.37 -23.66
C SER A 336 6.52 -36.31 -22.82
N ARG A 337 6.11 -36.12 -21.56
CA ARG A 337 6.79 -35.27 -20.57
C ARG A 337 8.24 -35.71 -20.29
N PHE A 338 8.59 -36.95 -20.65
CA PHE A 338 9.93 -37.54 -20.54
C PHE A 338 10.74 -37.46 -21.84
N SER A 339 10.28 -36.71 -22.84
CA SER A 339 11.05 -36.52 -24.07
C SER A 339 12.34 -35.77 -23.78
N LEU A 340 13.45 -36.24 -24.36
CA LEU A 340 14.77 -35.60 -24.28
C LEU A 340 14.73 -34.13 -24.70
N LEU A 341 13.88 -33.80 -25.69
CA LEU A 341 13.70 -32.43 -26.18
C LEU A 341 13.21 -31.47 -25.10
N LEU A 342 12.50 -31.98 -24.09
CA LEU A 342 11.95 -31.22 -22.98
C LEU A 342 12.87 -31.23 -21.74
N ASP A 343 14.05 -31.83 -21.84
CA ASP A 343 15.00 -31.87 -20.73
C ASP A 343 15.77 -30.55 -20.61
N LYS A 344 15.86 -30.00 -19.39
CA LYS A 344 16.50 -28.71 -19.13
C LYS A 344 18.03 -28.84 -19.08
N ASP A 345 18.54 -30.01 -18.73
CA ASP A 345 19.98 -30.27 -18.58
C ASP A 345 20.70 -30.53 -19.92
N LEU A 346 19.95 -30.60 -21.03
CA LEU A 346 20.45 -30.90 -22.37
C LEU A 346 20.21 -29.78 -23.39
N ASN A 347 19.56 -28.69 -22.98
CA ASN A 347 19.36 -27.50 -23.81
C ASN A 347 20.37 -26.42 -23.36
N PRO A 348 21.36 -26.06 -24.20
CA PRO A 348 22.44 -25.13 -23.86
C PRO A 348 22.00 -23.67 -23.70
#